data_AF-A0A4R4FEX2-F1
#
_entry.id   AF-A0A4R4FEX2-F1
#
_cell.length_a   1.000
_cell.length_b   1.000
_cell.length_c   1.000
_cell.angle_alpha   90.00
_cell.angle_beta   90.00
_cell.angle_gamma   90.00
#
_symmetry.space_group_name_H-M   'P 1'
#
loop_
_entity.id
_entity.type
_entity.pdbx_description
1 polymer ?
#
loop_
_entity_poly.entity_id
_entity_poly.type
_entity_poly.pdbx_seq_one_letter_code
_entity_poly.pdbx_strand_id
1 'polypeptide(L)'
;MDGQVKGQMELEEYLKEINRENFDILDYIPTGSTNAVARVMLRFRTGLRDRQMRKLIHFARRRIPILNMQDGKGYFIPDMNSDKDIRLLVKYVQQEESRLRRIAWSLMAARKTLRSCGINWRDEKWKKGKYKKAA
;
A
#
# COMPACT_ATOMS: atom_id res chain seq x y z
N MET A 1 -23.02 -13.64 -3.27
CA MET A 1 -23.07 -13.11 -1.88
C MET A 1 -21.70 -12.53 -1.57
N ASP A 2 -21.70 -11.21 -1.42
CA ASP A 2 -20.52 -10.37 -1.46
C ASP A 2 -19.53 -10.66 -0.34
N GLY A 3 -18.29 -10.91 -0.75
CA GLY A 3 -17.16 -11.06 0.15
C GLY A 3 -16.79 -9.72 0.78
N GLN A 4 -17.48 -9.33 1.85
CA GLN A 4 -16.99 -8.29 2.74
C GLN A 4 -15.64 -8.73 3.30
N VAL A 5 -14.57 -8.08 2.81
CA VAL A 5 -13.22 -8.20 3.37
C VAL A 5 -13.22 -7.49 4.72
N LYS A 6 -13.70 -8.18 5.77
CA LYS A 6 -13.62 -7.77 7.17
C LYS A 6 -12.14 -7.59 7.56
N GLY A 7 -11.64 -6.35 7.52
CA GLY A 7 -10.29 -6.02 7.98
C GLY A 7 -9.55 -4.94 7.19
N GLN A 8 -10.09 -4.43 6.09
CA GLN A 8 -9.55 -3.21 5.47
C GLN A 8 -10.24 -1.99 6.08
N MET A 9 -9.45 -1.13 6.71
CA MET A 9 -9.88 0.20 7.15
C MET A 9 -9.95 1.09 5.91
N GLU A 10 -11.05 1.83 5.77
CA GLU A 10 -11.22 2.76 4.66
C GLU A 10 -10.38 4.02 4.85
N LEU A 11 -10.03 4.69 3.75
CA LEU A 11 -9.20 5.90 3.80
C LEU A 11 -9.84 6.98 4.68
N GLU A 12 -11.15 7.17 4.59
CA GLU A 12 -11.90 8.15 5.39
C GLU A 12 -11.82 7.86 6.88
N GLU A 13 -12.04 6.60 7.28
CA GLU A 13 -11.90 6.17 8.68
C GLU A 13 -10.47 6.41 9.17
N TYR A 14 -9.48 6.07 8.35
CA TYR A 14 -8.08 6.29 8.70
C TYR A 14 -7.72 7.77 8.84
N LEU A 15 -8.25 8.64 7.97
CA LEU A 15 -8.03 10.09 8.04
C LEU A 15 -8.67 10.69 9.31
N LYS A 16 -9.86 10.21 9.69
CA LYS A 16 -10.50 10.56 10.97
C LYS A 16 -9.63 10.16 12.16
N GLU A 17 -9.10 8.94 12.18
CA GLU A 17 -8.22 8.46 13.26
C GLU A 17 -6.97 9.33 13.48
N ILE A 18 -6.47 9.98 12.42
CA ILE A 18 -5.29 10.83 12.49
C ILE A 18 -5.61 12.33 12.50
N ASN A 19 -6.90 12.71 12.63
CA ASN A 19 -7.39 14.09 12.59
C ASN A 19 -6.97 14.86 11.32
N ARG A 20 -7.18 14.27 10.14
CA ARG A 20 -6.80 14.82 8.82
C ARG A 20 -7.91 14.65 7.77
N GLU A 21 -9.14 14.97 8.12
CA GLU A 21 -10.35 14.63 7.34
C GLU A 21 -10.41 15.18 5.90
N ASN A 22 -9.57 16.16 5.54
CA ASN A 22 -9.47 16.74 4.19
C ASN A 22 -8.09 16.61 3.54
N PHE A 23 -7.24 15.72 4.06
CA PHE A 23 -5.87 15.59 3.56
C PHE A 23 -5.80 14.65 2.35
N ASP A 24 -5.26 15.14 1.22
CA ASP A 24 -4.83 14.28 0.11
C ASP A 24 -3.28 14.29 0.00
N ILE A 25 -2.69 13.11 -0.08
CA ILE A 25 -1.24 12.97 -0.28
C ILE A 25 -0.84 13.27 -1.73
N LEU A 26 -1.78 13.16 -2.67
CA LEU A 26 -1.53 13.43 -4.09
C LEU A 26 -1.09 14.87 -4.33
N ASP A 27 -1.57 15.82 -3.52
CA ASP A 27 -1.16 17.23 -3.57
C ASP A 27 0.34 17.45 -3.32
N TYR A 28 1.03 16.44 -2.77
CA TYR A 28 2.45 16.50 -2.42
C TYR A 28 3.33 15.61 -3.30
N ILE A 29 2.74 14.77 -4.17
CA ILE A 29 3.46 13.86 -5.06
C ILE A 29 3.42 14.43 -6.48
N PRO A 30 4.55 14.88 -7.03
CA PRO A 30 4.57 15.50 -8.34
C PRO A 30 4.48 14.49 -9.48
N THR A 31 4.05 14.98 -10.64
CA THR A 31 4.09 14.26 -11.91
C THR A 31 5.48 14.32 -12.53
N GLY A 32 5.93 13.23 -13.15
CA GLY A 32 7.22 13.12 -13.83
C GLY A 32 8.33 12.53 -12.95
N SER A 33 9.07 11.54 -13.47
CA SER A 33 10.18 10.89 -12.75
C SER A 33 11.33 11.82 -12.40
N THR A 34 11.49 12.93 -13.12
CA THR A 34 12.48 13.99 -12.82
C THR A 34 12.13 14.79 -11.57
N ASN A 35 10.85 14.83 -11.20
CA ASN A 35 10.35 15.58 -10.05
C ASN A 35 10.21 14.72 -8.79
N ALA A 36 10.66 13.46 -8.83
CA ALA A 36 10.44 12.51 -7.75
C ALA A 36 10.79 13.06 -6.36
N VAL A 37 9.90 12.83 -5.40
CA VAL A 37 10.00 13.38 -4.05
C VAL A 37 10.37 12.31 -3.03
N ALA A 38 11.45 12.53 -2.29
CA ALA A 38 11.87 11.64 -1.23
C ALA A 38 10.82 11.56 -0.12
N ARG A 39 10.67 10.38 0.50
CA ARG A 39 9.71 10.15 1.61
C ARG A 39 9.95 11.09 2.79
N VAL A 40 11.22 11.39 3.09
CA VAL A 40 11.60 12.31 4.16
C VAL A 40 11.06 13.71 3.90
N MET A 41 11.07 14.15 2.63
CA MET A 41 10.51 15.45 2.25
C MET A 41 8.99 15.47 2.37
N LEU A 42 8.30 14.39 1.96
CA LEU A 42 6.85 14.27 2.18
C LEU A 42 6.49 14.35 3.65
N ARG A 43 7.25 13.68 4.53
CA ARG A 43 7.04 13.76 5.99
C ARG A 43 7.24 15.18 6.52
N PHE A 44 8.32 15.83 6.08
CA PHE A 44 8.62 17.20 6.50
C PHE A 44 7.52 18.17 6.08
N ARG A 45 7.07 18.12 4.82
CA ARG A 45 6.01 18.99 4.29
C ARG A 45 4.65 18.80 4.94
N THR A 46 4.34 17.59 5.40
CA THR A 46 3.00 17.22 5.90
C THR A 46 2.90 17.17 7.43
N GLY A 47 4.05 17.10 8.12
CA GLY A 47 4.12 16.84 9.56
C GLY A 47 3.74 15.42 9.97
N LEU A 48 3.56 14.50 9.01
CA LEU A 48 3.08 13.15 9.28
C LEU A 48 4.22 12.19 9.59
N ARG A 49 3.95 11.23 10.49
CA ARG A 49 4.89 10.16 10.82
C ARG A 49 5.04 9.21 9.63
N ASP A 50 6.19 8.57 9.54
CA ASP A 50 6.54 7.67 8.44
C ASP A 50 5.55 6.51 8.25
N ARG A 51 4.99 5.97 9.36
CA ARG A 51 3.92 4.96 9.28
C ARG A 51 2.64 5.50 8.65
N GLN A 52 2.26 6.75 8.95
CA GLN A 52 1.07 7.38 8.37
C GLN A 52 1.28 7.64 6.88
N MET A 53 2.45 8.17 6.53
CA MET A 53 2.85 8.42 5.15
C MET A 53 2.77 7.14 4.28
N ARG A 54 3.30 6.01 4.76
CA ARG A 54 3.20 4.72 4.05
C ARG A 54 1.76 4.29 3.80
N LYS A 55 0.87 4.45 4.79
CA LYS A 55 -0.54 4.09 4.65
C LYS A 55 -1.24 4.99 3.63
N LEU A 56 -1.00 6.30 3.68
CA LEU A 56 -1.60 7.26 2.75
C LEU A 56 -1.15 7.00 1.32
N ILE A 57 0.14 6.76 1.08
CA ILE A 57 0.65 6.37 -0.25
C ILE A 57 0.01 5.06 -0.72
N HIS A 58 -0.14 4.08 0.17
CA HIS A 58 -0.81 2.82 -0.15
C HIS A 58 -2.28 3.02 -0.55
N PHE A 59 -3.03 3.89 0.15
CA PHE A 59 -4.40 4.21 -0.22
C PHE A 59 -4.46 4.97 -1.56
N ALA A 60 -3.60 5.97 -1.76
CA ALA A 60 -3.57 6.76 -2.98
C ALA A 60 -3.24 5.93 -4.23
N ARG A 61 -2.40 4.89 -4.11
CA ARG A 61 -2.10 3.94 -5.19
C ARG A 61 -3.29 3.17 -5.73
N ARG A 62 -4.41 3.10 -4.99
CA ARG A 62 -5.66 2.51 -5.47
C ARG A 62 -6.36 3.39 -6.51
N ARG A 63 -6.04 4.69 -6.54
CA ARG A 63 -6.65 5.69 -7.43
C ARG A 63 -5.76 6.01 -8.63
N ILE A 64 -4.45 6.12 -8.43
CA ILE A 64 -3.50 6.53 -9.47
C ILE A 64 -2.13 5.84 -9.28
N PRO A 65 -1.37 5.54 -10.34
CA PRO A 65 -0.02 4.98 -10.20
C PRO A 65 0.92 5.95 -9.47
N ILE A 66 1.47 5.50 -8.34
CA ILE A 66 2.53 6.21 -7.62
C ILE A 66 3.76 5.31 -7.57
N LEU A 67 4.75 5.64 -8.37
CA LEU A 67 5.95 4.85 -8.54
C LEU A 67 7.00 5.20 -7.49
N ASN A 68 7.81 4.20 -7.15
CA ASN A 68 9.10 4.37 -6.50
C ASN A 68 10.00 3.26 -7.01
N MET A 69 11.03 3.62 -7.79
CA MET A 69 11.84 2.66 -8.54
C MET A 69 13.01 2.07 -7.72
N GLN A 70 13.03 2.30 -6.41
CA GLN A 70 14.08 1.84 -5.48
C GLN A 70 15.49 2.36 -5.84
N ASP A 71 15.58 3.44 -6.60
CA ASP A 71 16.80 4.12 -7.01
C ASP A 71 17.19 5.29 -6.09
N GLY A 72 16.48 5.42 -4.96
CA GLY A 72 16.69 6.50 -3.98
C GLY A 72 16.00 7.82 -4.32
N LYS A 73 15.44 8.01 -5.52
CA LYS A 73 14.88 9.31 -5.96
C LYS A 73 13.53 9.63 -5.33
N GLY A 74 12.78 8.62 -4.91
CA GLY A 74 11.53 8.79 -4.18
C GLY A 74 10.28 8.46 -4.98
N TYR A 75 9.20 9.19 -4.71
CA TYR A 75 7.87 8.93 -5.24
C TYR A 75 7.48 9.92 -6.33
N PHE A 76 6.77 9.47 -7.35
CA PHE A 76 6.21 10.32 -8.40
C PHE A 76 4.99 9.66 -9.04
N ILE A 77 4.15 10.47 -9.68
CA ILE A 77 3.13 10.02 -10.62
C ILE A 77 3.77 10.03 -12.02
N PRO A 78 3.73 8.96 -12.81
CA PRO A 78 4.36 8.94 -14.13
C PRO A 78 3.68 9.94 -15.06
N ASP A 79 4.47 10.70 -15.82
CA ASP A 79 3.95 11.52 -16.92
C ASP A 79 3.67 10.65 -18.15
N MET A 80 2.40 10.52 -18.53
CA MET A 80 1.99 9.68 -19.65
C MET A 80 2.29 10.29 -21.03
N ASN A 81 2.80 11.52 -21.08
CA ASN A 81 3.35 12.13 -22.30
C ASN A 81 4.87 11.90 -22.44
N SER A 82 5.50 11.23 -21.48
CA SER A 82 6.94 10.94 -21.49
C SER A 82 7.20 9.45 -21.70
N ASP A 83 7.84 9.10 -22.82
CA ASP A 83 8.25 7.72 -23.13
C ASP A 83 9.07 7.08 -22.01
N LYS A 84 9.90 7.88 -21.34
CA LYS A 84 10.70 7.41 -20.20
C LYS A 84 9.79 6.96 -19.05
N ASP A 85 8.83 7.78 -18.67
CA ASP A 85 7.93 7.49 -17.55
C ASP A 85 6.95 6.36 -17.86
N ILE A 86 6.47 6.27 -19.11
CA ILE A 86 5.69 5.13 -19.59
C ILE A 86 6.49 3.83 -19.41
N ARG A 87 7.77 3.80 -19.82
CA ARG A 87 8.64 2.63 -19.62
C ARG A 87 8.86 2.30 -18.14
N LEU A 88 8.94 3.31 -17.27
CA LEU A 88 9.04 3.10 -15.82
C LEU A 88 7.76 2.48 -15.26
N LEU A 89 6.58 2.93 -15.71
CA LEU A 89 5.29 2.33 -15.34
C LEU A 89 5.19 0.87 -15.78
N VAL A 90 5.60 0.54 -17.01
CA VAL A 90 5.65 -0.85 -17.48
C VAL A 90 6.55 -1.72 -16.59
N LYS A 91 7.77 -1.24 -16.28
CA LYS A 91 8.69 -1.94 -15.37
C LYS A 91 8.10 -2.15 -13.97
N TYR A 92 7.45 -1.12 -13.45
CA TYR A 92 6.78 -1.19 -12.15
C TYR A 92 5.68 -2.27 -12.13
N VAL A 93 4.83 -2.33 -13.16
CA VAL A 93 3.79 -3.36 -13.28
C VAL A 93 4.40 -4.76 -13.32
N GLN A 94 5.42 -4.98 -14.17
CA GLN A 94 6.12 -6.27 -14.26
C GLN A 94 6.75 -6.69 -12.92
N GLN A 95 7.28 -5.73 -12.16
CA GLN A 95 7.83 -5.97 -10.83
C GLN A 95 6.75 -6.38 -9.84
N GLU A 96 5.63 -5.67 -9.79
CA GLU A 96 4.52 -5.96 -8.86
C GLU A 96 3.80 -7.26 -9.19
N GLU A 97 3.63 -7.61 -10.47
CA GLU A 97 3.11 -8.92 -10.89
C GLU A 97 4.03 -10.07 -10.47
N SER A 98 5.33 -9.88 -10.62
CA SER A 98 6.33 -10.85 -10.17
C SER A 98 6.33 -11.00 -8.64
N ARG A 99 6.14 -9.89 -7.92
CA ARG A 99 5.97 -9.88 -6.46
C ARG A 99 4.70 -10.62 -6.04
N LEU A 100 3.58 -10.39 -6.73
CA LEU A 100 2.30 -11.07 -6.49
C LEU A 100 2.47 -12.59 -6.65
N ARG A 101 3.08 -13.03 -7.76
CA ARG A 101 3.37 -14.45 -8.00
C ARG A 101 4.21 -15.04 -6.85
N ARG A 102 5.29 -14.37 -6.45
CA ARG A 102 6.15 -14.83 -5.34
C ARG A 102 5.37 -15.01 -4.03
N ILE A 103 4.52 -14.04 -3.68
CA ILE A 103 3.66 -14.12 -2.49
C ILE A 103 2.71 -15.32 -2.61
N ALA A 104 2.09 -15.52 -3.78
CA ALA A 104 1.20 -16.65 -4.01
C ALA A 104 1.93 -17.99 -3.81
N TRP A 105 3.15 -18.15 -4.37
CA TRP A 105 3.99 -19.33 -4.18
C TRP A 105 4.30 -19.59 -2.70
N SER A 106 4.76 -18.58 -1.96
CA SER A 106 5.03 -18.72 -0.53
C SER A 106 3.77 -19.10 0.27
N LEU A 107 2.61 -18.53 -0.07
CA LEU A 107 1.34 -18.86 0.58
C LEU A 107 0.88 -20.29 0.30
N MET A 108 1.17 -20.85 -0.89
CA MET A 108 0.79 -22.22 -1.21
C MET A 108 1.42 -23.24 -0.26
N ALA A 109 2.70 -23.10 0.04
CA ALA A 109 3.39 -23.96 1.00
C ALA A 109 2.77 -23.84 2.40
N ALA A 110 2.61 -22.62 2.91
CA ALA A 110 2.02 -22.39 4.23
C ALA A 110 0.59 -22.96 4.36
N ARG A 111 -0.25 -22.75 3.32
CA ARG A 111 -1.62 -23.30 3.27
C ARG A 111 -1.61 -24.82 3.20
N LYS A 112 -0.66 -25.43 2.47
CA LYS A 112 -0.51 -26.89 2.41
C LYS A 112 -0.19 -27.45 3.78
N THR A 113 0.78 -26.86 4.50
CA THR A 113 1.16 -27.27 5.86
C THR A 113 -0.04 -27.25 6.80
N LEU A 114 -0.81 -26.15 6.81
CA LEU A 114 -2.00 -26.04 7.66
C LEU A 114 -3.03 -27.13 7.36
N ARG A 115 -3.31 -27.41 6.07
CA ARG A 115 -4.20 -28.50 5.64
C ARG A 115 -3.69 -29.87 6.10
N SER A 116 -2.39 -30.14 5.93
CA SER A 116 -1.77 -31.40 6.36
C SER A 116 -1.86 -31.61 7.88
N CYS A 117 -1.91 -30.53 8.66
CA CYS A 117 -2.12 -30.57 10.10
C CYS A 117 -3.61 -30.56 10.51
N GLY A 118 -4.56 -30.61 9.57
CA GLY A 118 -6.00 -30.54 9.87
C GLY A 118 -6.47 -29.17 10.39
N ILE A 119 -5.68 -28.11 10.19
CA ILE A 119 -5.99 -26.77 10.69
C ILE A 119 -6.68 -25.95 9.61
N ASN A 120 -7.93 -25.55 9.85
CA ASN A 120 -8.60 -24.54 9.04
C ASN A 120 -8.30 -23.13 9.59
N TRP A 121 -7.41 -22.41 8.90
CA TRP A 121 -7.03 -21.03 9.29
C TRP A 121 -8.12 -19.99 9.02
N ARG A 122 -9.27 -20.40 8.47
CA ARG A 122 -10.45 -19.53 8.29
C ARG A 122 -11.45 -19.64 9.45
N ASP A 123 -11.21 -20.55 10.40
CA ASP A 123 -12.07 -20.72 11.57
C ASP A 123 -12.15 -19.43 12.41
N GLU A 124 -13.30 -19.22 13.03
CA GLU A 124 -13.55 -18.01 13.82
C GLU A 124 -12.60 -17.83 14.99
N LYS A 125 -12.12 -18.94 15.59
CA LYS A 125 -11.15 -18.91 16.69
C LYS A 125 -9.84 -18.19 16.33
N TRP A 126 -9.49 -18.10 15.04
CA TRP A 126 -8.30 -17.41 14.55
C TRP A 126 -8.57 -15.96 14.13
N LYS A 127 -9.84 -15.53 14.04
CA LYS A 127 -10.17 -14.12 13.78
C LYS A 127 -9.82 -13.32 15.03
N LYS A 128 -8.84 -12.42 14.92
CA LYS A 128 -8.47 -11.53 16.03
C LYS A 128 -9.68 -10.67 16.44
N GLY A 129 -10.19 -10.91 17.64
CA GLY A 129 -11.00 -9.94 18.38
C GLY A 129 -10.18 -8.68 18.64
N LYS A 130 -10.82 -7.52 18.48
CA LYS A 130 -10.28 -6.19 18.77
C LYS A 130 -9.44 -6.22 20.04
N TYR A 131 -8.29 -5.53 20.02
CA TYR A 131 -7.49 -5.24 21.21
C TYR A 131 -8.42 -4.88 22.38
N LYS A 132 -8.51 -5.74 23.40
CA LYS A 132 -8.96 -5.30 24.71
C LYS A 132 -7.90 -4.29 25.17
N LYS A 133 -8.19 -3.00 25.09
CA LYS A 133 -7.50 -2.03 25.94
C LYS A 133 -7.78 -2.50 27.36
N ALA A 134 -6.75 -3.00 28.05
CA ALA A 134 -6.81 -3.13 29.49
C ALA A 134 -7.09 -1.71 30.03
N ALA A 135 -8.22 -1.58 30.72
CA ALA A 135 -8.50 -0.44 31.58
C ALA A 135 -7.62 -0.52 32.83
#